data_AF-A0A238KH19-F1
#
_entry.id   AF-A0A238KH19-F1
#
_cell.length_a   1.000
_cell.length_b   1.000
_cell.length_c   1.000
_cell.angle_alpha   90.00
_cell.angle_beta   90.00
_cell.angle_gamma   90.00
#
_symmetry.space_group_name_H-M   'P 1'
#
loop_
_entity.id
_entity.type
_entity.pdbx_description
1 polymer ?
#
loop_
_entity_poly.entity_id
_entity_poly.type
_entity_poly.pdbx_seq_one_letter_code
_entity_poly.pdbx_strand_id
1 'polypeptide(L)' 'MSHVFEEMEKNPVRIFACKNCSHRLRFGSNSCGACYAKATILNRRIIAFLLLIFLTIFPFLIFVTLTIFT' A
#
# COMPACT_ATOMS: atom_id res chain seq x y z
N MET A 1 15.18 24.81 16.48
CA MET A 1 13.89 24.15 16.82
C MET A 1 13.23 23.60 15.54
N SER A 2 14.03 22.94 14.70
CA SER A 2 13.68 22.56 13.32
C SER A 2 13.98 21.08 13.01
N HIS A 3 14.77 20.40 13.86
CA HIS A 3 15.07 18.97 13.73
C HIS A 3 13.96 18.03 14.23
N VAL A 4 12.84 18.57 14.74
CA VAL A 4 11.71 17.74 15.19
C VAL A 4 10.81 17.32 14.03
N PHE A 5 10.87 18.01 12.87
CA PHE A 5 10.11 17.63 11.68
C PHE A 5 10.80 16.59 10.79
N GLU A 6 12.09 16.28 11.03
CA GLU A 6 12.83 15.22 10.32
C GLU A 6 12.53 13.80 10.86
N GLU A 7 12.01 13.65 12.08
CA GLU A 7 11.78 12.31 12.65
C GLU A 7 10.53 11.59 12.11
N MET A 8 9.63 12.30 11.42
CA MET A 8 8.49 11.65 10.74
C MET A 8 8.93 10.75 9.56
N GLU A 9 10.20 10.80 9.16
CA GLU A 9 10.79 9.99 8.09
C GLU A 9 11.33 8.62 8.57
N LYS A 10 11.50 8.39 9.88
CA LYS A 10 12.34 7.27 10.35
C LYS A 10 11.64 5.93 10.59
N ASN A 11 10.31 5.84 10.47
CA ASN A 11 9.66 4.54 10.42
C ASN A 11 8.28 4.67 9.77
N PRO A 12 8.04 4.06 8.59
CA PRO A 12 6.70 4.04 8.04
C PRO A 12 5.81 3.35 9.08
N VAL A 13 4.84 4.09 9.61
CA VAL A 13 3.80 3.56 10.50
C VAL A 13 3.33 2.25 9.89
N ARG A 14 3.57 1.12 10.56
CA ARG A 14 3.17 -0.19 10.04
C ARG A 14 1.64 -0.25 10.08
N ILE A 15 1.00 0.10 8.97
CA ILE A 15 -0.45 0.30 8.84
C ILE A 15 -1.22 -1.01 8.99
N PHE A 16 -0.55 -2.15 8.78
CA PHE A 16 -1.22 -3.45 8.73
C PHE A 16 -1.18 -4.16 10.08
N ALA A 17 -2.33 -4.31 10.74
CA ALA A 17 -2.49 -5.14 11.93
C ALA A 17 -2.96 -6.56 11.58
N CYS A 18 -2.46 -7.56 12.29
CA CYS A 18 -2.94 -8.93 12.17
C CYS A 18 -4.37 -9.03 12.73
N LYS A 19 -5.31 -9.62 11.98
CA LYS A 19 -6.70 -9.81 12.46
C LYS A 19 -6.80 -10.77 13.66
N ASN A 20 -5.82 -11.65 13.86
CA ASN A 20 -5.88 -12.68 14.89
C ASN A 20 -5.27 -12.23 16.23
N CYS A 21 -4.14 -11.51 16.20
CA CYS A 21 -3.42 -11.11 17.42
C CYS A 21 -3.09 -9.61 17.48
N SER A 22 -3.59 -8.82 16.53
CA SER A 22 -3.35 -7.37 16.44
C SER A 22 -1.87 -6.95 16.30
N HIS A 23 -0.96 -7.90 16.11
CA HIS A 23 0.46 -7.63 15.91
C HIS A 23 0.68 -6.81 14.62
N ARG A 24 1.60 -5.84 14.70
CA ARG A 24 1.90 -4.93 13.59
C ARG A 24 2.77 -5.63 12.54
N LEU A 25 2.17 -5.86 11.38
CA LEU A 25 2.77 -6.56 10.25
C LEU A 25 3.62 -5.60 9.41
N ARG A 26 4.73 -6.11 8.88
CA ARG A 26 5.45 -5.42 7.80
C ARG A 26 4.63 -5.54 6.50
N PHE A 27 4.66 -4.47 5.71
CA PHE A 27 4.07 -4.48 4.38
C PHE A 27 4.66 -5.60 3.50
N GLY A 28 3.81 -6.31 2.76
CA GLY A 28 4.23 -7.44 1.92
C GLY A 28 4.48 -8.77 2.67
N SER A 29 4.38 -8.80 4.00
CA SER A 29 4.55 -10.05 4.75
C SER A 29 3.44 -11.05 4.43
N ASN A 30 3.81 -12.32 4.23
CA ASN A 30 2.89 -13.41 3.93
C ASN A 30 2.15 -13.95 5.17
N SER A 31 2.78 -13.86 6.34
CA SER A 31 2.28 -14.33 7.63
C SER A 31 2.59 -13.33 8.74
N CYS A 32 1.93 -13.51 9.89
CA CYS A 32 2.21 -12.76 11.10
C CYS A 32 3.47 -13.30 11.79
N GLY A 33 4.40 -12.42 12.18
CA GLY A 33 5.61 -12.81 12.89
C GLY A 33 5.39 -13.25 14.36
N ALA A 34 4.19 -13.00 14.92
CA ALA A 34 3.87 -13.35 16.31
C ALA A 34 3.00 -14.60 16.43
N CYS A 35 1.91 -14.69 15.65
CA CYS A 35 0.96 -15.81 15.74
C CYS A 35 0.97 -16.71 14.49
N TYR A 36 1.85 -16.43 13.51
CA TYR A 36 1.99 -17.17 12.25
C TYR A 36 0.72 -17.27 11.38
N ALA A 37 -0.36 -16.57 11.75
CA ALA A 37 -1.58 -16.48 10.95
C ALA A 37 -1.31 -15.82 9.59
N LYS A 38 -2.07 -16.21 8.57
CA LYS A 38 -1.96 -15.62 7.21
C LYS A 38 -2.20 -14.11 7.26
N ALA A 39 -1.32 -13.35 6.62
CA ALA A 39 -1.49 -11.89 6.52
C ALA A 39 -2.69 -11.53 5.64
N THR A 40 -3.26 -10.34 5.88
CA THR A 40 -4.40 -9.86 5.10
C THR A 40 -4.05 -9.70 3.62
N ILE A 41 -5.06 -9.84 2.75
CA ILE A 41 -4.87 -9.71 1.29
C ILE A 41 -4.39 -8.30 0.94
N LEU A 42 -4.88 -7.27 1.64
CA LEU A 42 -4.39 -5.89 1.49
C LEU A 42 -2.88 -5.79 1.72
N ASN A 43 -2.34 -6.45 2.74
CA ASN A 43 -0.90 -6.42 3.03
C ASN A 43 -0.05 -7.04 1.91
N ARG A 44 -0.63 -7.96 1.13
CA ARG A 44 0.08 -8.76 0.13
C ARG A 44 -0.10 -8.27 -1.31
N ARG A 45 -1.27 -7.74 -1.64
CA ARG A 45 -1.68 -7.52 -3.04
C ARG A 45 -2.01 -6.07 -3.39
N ILE A 46 -1.91 -5.12 -2.45
CA ILE A 46 -2.27 -3.74 -2.75
C ILE A 46 -1.34 -3.12 -3.81
N ILE A 47 -0.03 -3.44 -3.83
CA ILE A 47 0.85 -2.98 -4.93
C ILE A 47 0.37 -3.53 -6.27
N ALA A 48 0.12 -4.84 -6.36
CA ALA A 48 -0.32 -5.46 -7.61
C ALA A 48 -1.66 -4.88 -8.09
N PHE A 49 -2.57 -4.60 -7.16
CA PHE A 49 -3.87 -3.99 -7.46
C PHE A 49 -3.73 -2.54 -7.93
N LEU A 50 -2.90 -1.73 -7.25
CA LEU A 50 -2.60 -0.36 -7.66
C LEU A 50 -1.94 -0.32 -9.03
N LEU A 51 -1.01 -1.24 -9.31
CA LEU A 51 -0.33 -1.33 -10.59
C LEU A 51 -1.29 -1.72 -11.72
N LEU A 52 -2.21 -2.66 -11.46
CA LEU A 52 -3.26 -3.03 -12.42
C LEU A 52 -4.20 -1.86 -12.72
N ILE A 53 -4.62 -1.12 -11.68
CA ILE A 53 -5.43 0.09 -11.84
C ILE A 53 -4.67 1.13 -12.67
N PHE A 54 -3.39 1.35 -12.35
CA PHE A 54 -2.57 2.31 -13.09
C PHE A 54 -2.46 1.91 -14.57
N LEU A 55 -2.17 0.64 -14.87
CA LEU A 55 -2.07 0.15 -16.26
C LEU A 55 -3.37 0.22 -17.06
N THR A 56 -4.53 0.25 -16.39
CA THR A 56 -5.84 0.24 -17.07
C THR A 56 -6.47 1.63 -17.12
N ILE A 57 -6.54 2.31 -15.98
CA ILE A 57 -7.20 3.61 -15.86
C ILE A 57 -6.34 4.72 -16.48
N PHE A 58 -5.02 4.70 -16.28
CA PHE A 58 -4.15 5.76 -16.79
C PHE A 58 -4.23 5.92 -18.33
N PRO A 59 -4.05 4.85 -19.14
CA PRO A 59 -4.17 4.99 -20.60
C PRO A 59 -5.60 5.30 -21.04
N PHE A 60 -6.62 4.80 -20.32
CA PHE A 60 -8.01 5.13 -20.61
C PHE A 60 -8.29 6.62 -20.42
N LEU A 61 -7.82 7.22 -19.33
CA LEU A 61 -7.95 8.67 -19.10
C LEU A 61 -7.23 9.48 -20.17
N ILE A 62 -6.01 9.07 -20.56
CA ILE A 62 -5.28 9.72 -21.65
C ILE A 62 -6.10 9.65 -22.95
N PHE A 63 -6.60 8.48 -23.31
CA PHE A 63 -7.43 8.31 -24.52
C PHE A 63 -8.68 9.20 -24.50
N VAL A 64 -9.40 9.25 -23.38
CA VAL A 64 -10.58 10.11 -23.23
C VAL A 64 -10.21 11.59 -23.35
N THR A 65 -9.11 12.04 -22.73
CA THR A 65 -8.69 13.44 -22.89
C THR A 65 -8.33 13.76 -24.33
N LEU A 66 -7.55 12.90 -25.00
CA LEU A 66 -7.17 13.12 -26.40
C LEU A 66 -8.37 13.20 -27.34
N THR A 67 -9.38 12.35 -27.14
CA THR A 67 -10.62 12.37 -27.94
C THR A 67 -11.51 13.59 -27.72
N ILE A 68 -11.44 14.23 -26.55
CA ILE A 68 -12.20 15.46 -26.26
C ILE A 68 -11.51 16.69 -26.87
N PHE A 69 -10.18 16.71 -26.91
CA PHE A 69 -9.39 17.87 -27.36
C PHE A 69 -8.96 17.82 -28.84
N THR A 70 -9.31 16.76 -29.58
CA THR A 70 -9.08 16.62 -31.02
C THR A 70 -10.39 16.78 -31.77
#